data_AF-A0A9X2EKU3-F1
#
_entry.id   AF-A0A9X2EKU3-F1
#
_cell.length_a   1.000
_cell.length_b   1.000
_cell.length_c   1.000
_cell.angle_alpha   90.00
_cell.angle_beta   90.00
_cell.angle_gamma   90.00
#
_symmetry.space_group_name_H-M   'P 1'
#
loop_
_entity.id
_entity.type
_entity.pdbx_description
1 polymer ?
#
loop_
_entity_poly.entity_id
_entity_poly.type
_entity_poly.pdbx_seq_one_letter_code
_entity_poly.pdbx_strand_id
1 'polypeptide(L)'
;MAEVIRFEDRALKALRDRLGAAEVERDELLAFARGHAGATASIHEAVLSLMACDSVPDLFATIVHRWAELLLVDHCAIALKAGEDAYRIDRTGNHRLESAWVTRAMGWGRVQMRATNHGDPLFGKIAPAIRTEALIPFEAGDGRLSGLILLGQEDSLPLDGDHGQALLGFLGETLGAMLMRCTKNR
;
A
#
# COMPACT_ATOMS: atom_id res chain seq x y z
N MET A 1 63.86 -17.49 -5.86
CA MET A 1 63.00 -17.54 -7.07
C MET A 1 61.84 -16.60 -6.83
N ALA A 2 61.87 -15.41 -7.44
CA ALA A 2 60.82 -14.41 -7.26
C ALA A 2 59.66 -14.73 -8.22
N GLU A 3 58.47 -14.92 -7.66
CA GLU A 3 57.23 -15.12 -8.42
C GLU A 3 56.88 -13.81 -9.11
N VAL A 4 57.09 -13.74 -10.42
CA VAL A 4 56.69 -12.61 -11.25
C VAL A 4 55.17 -12.64 -11.37
N ILE A 5 54.49 -11.99 -10.42
CA ILE A 5 53.05 -11.73 -10.54
C ILE A 5 52.88 -10.74 -11.69
N ARG A 6 52.38 -11.23 -12.83
CA ARG A 6 52.11 -10.43 -14.02
C ARG A 6 51.06 -9.37 -13.67
N PHE A 7 51.43 -8.10 -13.80
CA PHE A 7 50.55 -6.96 -13.52
C PHE A 7 49.25 -7.02 -14.36
N GLU A 8 49.30 -7.62 -15.55
CA GLU A 8 48.13 -7.86 -16.40
C GLU A 8 47.12 -8.82 -15.74
N ASP A 9 47.59 -9.88 -15.08
CA ASP A 9 46.71 -10.87 -14.43
C ASP A 9 45.96 -10.24 -13.24
N ARG A 10 46.62 -9.33 -12.50
CA ARG A 10 46.00 -8.58 -11.40
C ARG A 10 45.02 -7.52 -11.91
N ALA A 11 45.36 -6.80 -12.98
CA ALA A 11 44.48 -5.80 -13.58
C ALA A 11 43.22 -6.44 -14.20
N LEU A 12 43.39 -7.57 -14.89
CA LEU A 12 42.29 -8.33 -15.48
C LEU A 12 41.37 -8.91 -14.41
N LYS A 13 41.92 -9.40 -13.29
CA LYS A 13 41.13 -9.84 -12.14
C LYS A 13 40.31 -8.69 -11.56
N ALA A 14 40.92 -7.53 -11.33
CA ALA A 14 40.20 -6.36 -10.82
C ALA A 14 39.09 -5.86 -11.77
N LEU A 15 39.30 -5.93 -13.08
CA LEU A 15 38.27 -5.62 -14.07
C LEU A 15 37.13 -6.63 -14.06
N ARG A 16 37.42 -7.93 -13.93
CA ARG A 16 36.40 -8.99 -13.80
C ARG A 16 35.59 -8.83 -12.52
N ASP A 17 36.24 -8.54 -11.40
CA ASP A 17 35.56 -8.31 -10.12
C ASP A 17 34.63 -7.09 -10.19
N ARG A 18 35.09 -6.00 -10.82
CA ARG A 18 34.26 -4.80 -11.07
C ARG A 18 33.10 -5.06 -12.02
N LEU A 19 33.33 -5.84 -13.08
CA LEU A 19 32.29 -6.21 -14.02
C LEU A 19 31.21 -7.06 -13.33
N GLY A 20 31.61 -8.07 -12.55
CA GLY A 20 30.68 -8.88 -11.78
C GLY A 20 29.88 -8.07 -10.77
N ALA A 21 30.52 -7.13 -10.06
CA ALA A 21 29.82 -6.22 -9.15
C ALA A 21 28.78 -5.34 -9.89
N ALA A 22 29.14 -4.79 -11.06
CA ALA A 22 28.24 -3.98 -11.87
C ALA A 22 27.08 -4.81 -12.46
N GLU A 23 27.29 -6.07 -12.81
CA GLU A 23 26.24 -6.97 -13.27
C GLU A 23 25.24 -7.31 -12.16
N VAL A 24 25.72 -7.55 -10.93
CA VAL A 24 24.87 -7.75 -9.75
C VAL A 24 24.02 -6.51 -9.46
N GLU A 25 24.64 -5.32 -9.45
CA GLU A 25 23.93 -4.05 -9.21
C GLU A 25 22.87 -3.79 -10.29
N ARG A 26 23.19 -4.08 -11.57
CA ARG A 26 22.22 -3.98 -12.67
C ARG A 26 21.03 -4.93 -12.46
N ASP A 27 21.29 -6.17 -12.08
CA ASP A 27 20.24 -7.18 -11.92
C ASP A 27 19.32 -6.85 -10.72
N GLU A 28 19.89 -6.33 -9.63
CA GLU A 28 19.12 -5.79 -8.49
C GLU A 28 18.26 -4.58 -8.90
N LEU A 29 18.81 -3.63 -9.67
CA LEU A 29 18.06 -2.48 -10.17
C LEU A 29 16.93 -2.90 -11.12
N LEU A 30 17.15 -3.89 -11.98
CA LEU A 30 16.10 -4.43 -12.85
C LEU A 30 15.01 -5.15 -12.06
N ALA A 31 15.36 -5.88 -11.00
CA ALA A 31 14.39 -6.51 -10.11
C ALA A 31 13.54 -5.45 -9.39
N PHE A 32 14.18 -4.40 -8.84
CA PHE A 32 13.49 -3.25 -8.25
C PHE A 32 12.59 -2.55 -9.26
N ALA A 33 13.09 -2.24 -10.46
CA ALA A 33 12.32 -1.56 -11.51
C ALA A 33 11.11 -2.38 -11.96
N ARG A 34 11.23 -3.71 -12.06
CA ARG A 34 10.10 -4.60 -12.38
C ARG A 34 9.08 -4.67 -11.26
N GLY A 35 9.51 -4.79 -10.00
CA GLY A 35 8.63 -4.75 -8.84
C GLY A 35 7.85 -3.44 -8.78
N HIS A 36 8.56 -2.33 -8.97
CA HIS A 36 7.99 -0.99 -9.00
C HIS A 36 6.99 -0.76 -10.16
N ALA A 37 7.33 -1.21 -11.37
CA ALA A 37 6.42 -1.14 -12.51
C ALA A 37 5.15 -1.98 -12.30
N GLY A 38 5.29 -3.17 -11.68
CA GLY A 38 4.17 -4.01 -11.30
C GLY A 38 3.26 -3.35 -10.26
N ALA A 39 3.83 -2.78 -9.21
CA ALA A 39 3.09 -2.03 -8.20
C ALA A 39 2.34 -0.83 -8.82
N THR A 40 3.00 -0.09 -9.72
CA THR A 40 2.40 1.05 -10.41
C THR A 40 1.23 0.64 -11.31
N ALA A 41 1.40 -0.44 -12.09
CA ALA A 41 0.32 -0.97 -12.92
C ALA A 41 -0.90 -1.41 -12.08
N SER A 42 -0.65 -2.12 -10.98
CA SER A 42 -1.68 -2.58 -10.03
C SER A 42 -2.47 -1.41 -9.44
N ILE A 43 -1.79 -0.32 -9.11
CA ILE A 43 -2.42 0.91 -8.61
C ILE A 43 -3.25 1.59 -9.69
N HIS A 44 -2.76 1.67 -10.93
CA HIS A 44 -3.55 2.21 -12.03
C HIS A 44 -4.83 1.39 -12.27
N GLU A 45 -4.75 0.07 -12.22
CA GLU A 45 -5.92 -0.80 -12.33
C GLU A 45 -6.90 -0.62 -11.17
N ALA A 46 -6.40 -0.49 -9.93
CA ALA A 46 -7.21 -0.18 -8.75
C ALA A 46 -7.96 1.14 -8.91
N VAL A 47 -7.29 2.19 -9.40
CA VAL A 47 -7.91 3.50 -9.69
C VAL A 47 -8.96 3.40 -10.80
N LEU A 48 -8.66 2.70 -11.89
CA LEU A 48 -9.62 2.47 -12.99
C LEU A 48 -10.87 1.74 -12.49
N SER A 49 -10.70 0.73 -11.64
CA SER A 49 -11.83 -0.01 -11.04
C SER A 49 -12.72 0.91 -10.19
N LEU A 50 -12.13 1.86 -9.48
CA LEU A 50 -12.84 2.82 -8.65
C LEU A 50 -13.59 3.85 -9.50
N MET A 51 -12.95 4.38 -10.56
CA MET A 51 -13.54 5.37 -11.45
C MET A 51 -14.79 4.86 -12.19
N ALA A 52 -14.86 3.54 -12.41
CA ALA A 52 -16.00 2.85 -13.01
C ALA A 52 -17.21 2.70 -12.08
N CYS A 53 -17.12 3.09 -10.81
CA CYS A 53 -18.21 3.01 -9.85
C CYS A 53 -19.14 4.24 -9.93
N ASP A 54 -20.45 4.00 -9.80
CA ASP A 54 -21.47 5.05 -9.88
C ASP A 54 -22.04 5.46 -8.51
N SER A 55 -21.79 4.68 -7.45
CA SER A 55 -22.32 4.94 -6.11
C SER A 55 -21.31 4.66 -4.99
N VAL A 56 -21.53 5.26 -3.81
CA VAL A 56 -20.68 5.03 -2.62
C VAL A 56 -20.65 3.57 -2.18
N PRO A 57 -21.78 2.83 -2.13
CA PRO A 57 -21.74 1.39 -1.88
C PRO A 57 -20.86 0.63 -2.88
N ASP A 58 -20.91 0.97 -4.17
CA ASP A 58 -20.11 0.31 -5.21
C ASP A 58 -18.61 0.61 -5.04
N LEU A 59 -18.25 1.84 -4.64
CA LEU A 59 -16.87 2.21 -4.31
C LEU A 59 -16.31 1.32 -3.20
N PHE A 60 -17.04 1.21 -2.08
CA PHE A 60 -16.61 0.41 -0.94
C PHE A 60 -16.55 -1.08 -1.26
N ALA A 61 -17.53 -1.60 -2.00
CA ALA A 61 -17.51 -2.99 -2.46
C ALA A 61 -16.30 -3.25 -3.38
N THR A 62 -16.00 -2.34 -4.30
CA THR A 62 -14.84 -2.45 -5.21
C THR A 62 -13.52 -2.50 -4.45
N ILE A 63 -13.33 -1.63 -3.45
CA ILE A 63 -12.13 -1.65 -2.61
C ILE A 63 -12.03 -2.99 -1.88
N VAL A 64 -13.07 -3.36 -1.14
CA VAL A 64 -13.04 -4.54 -0.26
C VAL A 64 -12.90 -5.86 -1.03
N HIS A 65 -13.48 -5.95 -2.24
CA HIS A 65 -13.51 -7.19 -3.00
C HIS A 65 -12.50 -7.26 -4.15
N ARG A 66 -12.26 -6.17 -4.88
CA ARG A 66 -11.36 -6.18 -6.05
C ARG A 66 -9.95 -5.74 -5.72
N TRP A 67 -9.75 -4.79 -4.80
CA TRP A 67 -8.40 -4.29 -4.55
C TRP A 67 -7.49 -5.30 -3.86
N ALA A 68 -8.04 -6.24 -3.08
CA ALA A 68 -7.24 -7.34 -2.52
C ALA A 68 -6.54 -8.14 -3.64
N GLU A 69 -7.28 -8.45 -4.72
CA GLU A 69 -6.75 -9.18 -5.87
C GLU A 69 -5.82 -8.30 -6.71
N LEU A 70 -6.22 -7.06 -7.02
CA LEU A 70 -5.43 -6.14 -7.85
C LEU A 70 -4.10 -5.75 -7.20
N LEU A 71 -4.09 -5.50 -5.89
CA LEU A 71 -2.91 -5.07 -5.14
C LEU A 71 -2.12 -6.24 -4.56
N LEU A 72 -2.57 -7.49 -4.80
CA LEU A 72 -1.93 -8.70 -4.30
C LEU A 72 -1.77 -8.70 -2.76
N VAL A 73 -2.80 -8.28 -2.05
CA VAL A 73 -2.85 -8.28 -0.58
C VAL A 73 -3.91 -9.25 -0.07
N ASP A 74 -3.67 -9.86 1.08
CA ASP A 74 -4.60 -10.85 1.67
C ASP A 74 -5.88 -10.20 2.17
N HIS A 75 -5.75 -8.99 2.74
CA HIS A 75 -6.84 -8.30 3.43
C HIS A 75 -6.97 -6.86 2.95
N CYS A 76 -8.20 -6.46 2.61
CA CYS A 76 -8.57 -5.08 2.29
C CYS A 76 -9.82 -4.70 3.07
N ALA A 77 -9.79 -3.54 3.75
CA ALA A 77 -10.91 -3.01 4.51
C ALA A 77 -10.89 -1.47 4.52
N ILE A 78 -11.98 -0.87 4.96
CA ILE A 78 -12.14 0.58 5.10
C ILE A 78 -12.56 0.88 6.54
N ALA A 79 -11.80 1.71 7.25
CA ALA A 79 -12.23 2.31 8.50
C ALA A 79 -12.73 3.73 8.22
N LEU A 80 -14.03 3.95 8.32
CA LEU A 80 -14.71 5.18 7.96
C LEU A 80 -15.24 5.90 9.20
N LYS A 81 -15.11 7.22 9.22
CA LYS A 81 -15.75 8.13 10.17
C LYS A 81 -16.67 9.09 9.42
N ALA A 82 -17.91 9.18 9.87
CA ALA A 82 -18.93 10.08 9.34
C ALA A 82 -19.58 10.82 10.53
N GLY A 83 -19.10 12.03 10.82
CA GLY A 83 -19.48 12.73 12.06
C GLY A 83 -18.98 11.99 13.31
N GLU A 84 -19.91 11.62 14.19
CA GLU A 84 -19.64 10.86 15.43
C GLU A 84 -19.66 9.34 15.21
N ASP A 85 -20.26 8.86 14.12
CA ASP A 85 -20.31 7.45 13.81
C ASP A 85 -19.03 6.99 13.11
N ALA A 86 -18.57 5.78 13.46
CA ALA A 86 -17.47 5.12 12.77
C ALA A 86 -17.79 3.65 12.49
N TYR A 87 -17.32 3.17 11.34
CA TYR A 87 -17.56 1.83 10.85
C TYR A 87 -16.31 1.27 10.19
N ARG A 88 -16.10 -0.04 10.36
CA ARG A 88 -15.19 -0.85 9.56
C ARG A 88 -16.01 -1.58 8.52
N ILE A 89 -15.62 -1.47 7.26
CA ILE A 89 -16.24 -2.16 6.13
C ILE A 89 -15.19 -3.14 5.61
N ASP A 90 -15.52 -4.43 5.63
CA ASP A 90 -14.68 -5.50 5.11
C ASP A 90 -15.52 -6.54 4.36
N ARG A 91 -14.90 -7.64 3.91
CA ARG A 91 -15.58 -8.70 3.15
C ARG A 91 -16.69 -9.40 3.95
N THR A 92 -16.69 -9.27 5.28
CA THR A 92 -17.69 -9.85 6.18
C THR A 92 -18.85 -8.88 6.47
N GLY A 93 -18.73 -7.61 6.08
CA GLY A 93 -19.77 -6.59 6.17
C GLY A 93 -19.33 -5.36 6.96
N ASN A 94 -20.32 -4.66 7.53
CA ASN A 94 -20.11 -3.42 8.27
C ASN A 94 -20.10 -3.68 9.78
N HIS A 95 -19.07 -3.20 10.46
CA HIS A 95 -18.88 -3.38 11.91
C HIS A 95 -18.73 -2.00 12.55
N ARG A 96 -19.49 -1.72 13.60
CA ARG A 96 -19.38 -0.44 14.32
C ARG A 96 -18.02 -0.35 15.01
N LEU A 97 -17.39 0.81 14.93
CA LEU A 97 -16.15 1.16 15.61
C LEU A 97 -16.37 2.35 16.56
N GLU A 98 -15.46 2.53 17.51
CA GLU A 98 -15.33 3.79 18.23
C GLU A 98 -14.66 4.83 17.31
N SER A 99 -15.26 6.00 17.18
CA SER A 99 -14.72 7.09 16.35
C SER A 99 -13.34 7.55 16.80
N ALA A 100 -13.02 7.38 18.09
CA ALA A 100 -11.70 7.66 18.67
C ALA A 100 -10.59 6.81 18.03
N TRP A 101 -10.86 5.57 17.63
CA TRP A 101 -9.85 4.68 17.04
C TRP A 101 -9.47 5.16 15.64
N VAL A 102 -10.48 5.48 14.82
CA VAL A 102 -10.27 6.04 13.48
C VAL A 102 -9.58 7.40 13.57
N THR A 103 -10.00 8.26 14.52
CA THR A 103 -9.41 9.59 14.71
C THR A 103 -7.94 9.50 15.14
N ARG A 104 -7.61 8.59 16.06
CA ARG A 104 -6.23 8.35 16.50
C ARG A 104 -5.36 7.93 15.30
N ALA A 105 -5.85 7.00 14.50
CA ALA A 105 -5.11 6.51 13.35
C ALA A 105 -5.04 7.56 12.21
N MET A 106 -6.03 8.43 12.07
CA MET A 106 -5.95 9.57 11.15
C MET A 106 -4.96 10.64 11.59
N GLY A 107 -4.66 10.75 12.90
CA GLY A 107 -3.78 11.77 13.47
C GLY A 107 -2.34 11.76 12.94
N TRP A 108 -1.94 10.69 12.25
CA TRP A 108 -0.64 10.60 11.58
C TRP A 108 -0.56 11.42 10.27
N GLY A 109 -1.70 11.72 9.63
CA GLY A 109 -1.79 12.59 8.45
C GLY A 109 -1.04 12.11 7.19
N ARG A 110 -0.51 10.88 7.20
CA ARG A 110 0.23 10.28 6.09
C ARG A 110 0.03 8.78 6.06
N VAL A 111 0.34 8.18 4.90
CA VAL A 111 0.39 6.73 4.76
C VAL A 111 1.37 6.14 5.77
N GLN A 112 0.94 5.08 6.43
CA GLN A 112 1.85 4.25 7.23
C GLN A 112 1.96 2.89 6.59
N MET A 113 3.21 2.46 6.43
CA MET A 113 3.54 1.10 6.06
C MET A 113 4.43 0.53 7.16
N ARG A 114 4.06 -0.62 7.72
CA ARG A 114 4.83 -1.24 8.80
C ARG A 114 4.78 -2.77 8.76
N ALA A 115 5.90 -3.38 9.10
CA ALA A 115 5.98 -4.78 9.47
C ALA A 115 5.67 -4.88 10.98
N THR A 116 4.86 -5.84 11.36
CA THR A 116 4.33 -5.98 12.72
C THR A 116 4.11 -7.45 13.08
N ASN A 117 4.09 -7.74 14.38
CA ASN A 117 3.67 -9.06 14.87
C ASN A 117 2.15 -9.16 14.98
N HIS A 118 1.44 -8.04 15.09
CA HIS A 118 -0.01 -7.92 15.15
C HIS A 118 -0.43 -6.64 14.43
N GLY A 119 -1.36 -6.75 13.48
CA GLY A 119 -1.91 -5.61 12.76
C GLY A 119 -2.65 -4.63 13.66
N ASP A 120 -2.98 -3.49 13.08
CA ASP A 120 -3.76 -2.44 13.70
C ASP A 120 -5.11 -3.00 14.21
N PRO A 121 -5.57 -2.61 15.42
CA PRO A 121 -6.89 -3.03 15.91
C PRO A 121 -8.05 -2.70 14.95
N LEU A 122 -7.88 -1.73 14.05
CA LEU A 122 -8.84 -1.43 12.98
C LEU A 122 -9.08 -2.59 12.01
N PHE A 123 -8.18 -3.59 11.94
CA PHE A 123 -8.42 -4.83 11.19
C PHE A 123 -9.42 -5.77 11.89
N GLY A 124 -9.74 -5.55 13.17
CA GLY A 124 -10.69 -6.36 13.92
C GLY A 124 -10.15 -7.77 14.19
N LYS A 125 -10.97 -8.81 13.94
CA LYS A 125 -10.64 -10.20 14.31
C LYS A 125 -9.41 -10.77 13.59
N ILE A 126 -9.09 -10.24 12.41
CA ILE A 126 -7.93 -10.68 11.62
C ILE A 126 -6.63 -9.97 12.00
N ALA A 127 -6.68 -8.91 12.84
CA ALA A 127 -5.49 -8.16 13.25
C ALA A 127 -4.33 -9.06 13.74
N PRO A 128 -4.55 -10.14 14.51
CA PRO A 128 -3.46 -11.03 14.94
C PRO A 128 -2.79 -11.83 13.81
N ALA A 129 -3.43 -11.96 12.64
CA ALA A 129 -2.87 -12.65 11.48
C ALA A 129 -1.98 -11.72 10.62
N ILE A 130 -2.19 -10.41 10.69
CA ILE A 130 -1.47 -9.43 9.88
C ILE A 130 -0.01 -9.32 10.32
N ARG A 131 0.91 -9.36 9.35
CA ARG A 131 2.36 -9.18 9.51
C ARG A 131 2.90 -7.97 8.79
N THR A 132 2.28 -7.58 7.69
CA THR A 132 2.61 -6.36 6.97
C THR A 132 1.34 -5.57 6.74
N GLU A 133 1.35 -4.28 7.02
CA GLU A 133 0.16 -3.45 6.83
C GLU A 133 0.46 -2.07 6.26
N ALA A 134 -0.52 -1.56 5.51
CA ALA A 134 -0.59 -0.19 5.08
C ALA A 134 -1.91 0.48 5.54
N LEU A 135 -1.79 1.60 6.22
CA LEU A 135 -2.90 2.46 6.65
C LEU A 135 -2.87 3.74 5.81
N ILE A 136 -3.86 3.92 4.95
CA ILE A 136 -3.88 4.97 3.93
C ILE A 136 -5.01 5.96 4.25
N PRO A 137 -4.69 7.19 4.67
CA PRO A 137 -5.72 8.18 4.99
C PRO A 137 -6.45 8.64 3.73
N PHE A 138 -7.75 8.90 3.85
CA PHE A 138 -8.56 9.58 2.86
C PHE A 138 -9.52 10.56 3.53
N GLU A 139 -9.92 11.58 2.78
CA GLU A 139 -10.86 12.60 3.22
C GLU A 139 -11.73 13.06 2.04
N ALA A 140 -13.01 13.32 2.32
CA ALA A 140 -13.97 13.85 1.38
C ALA A 140 -14.88 14.89 2.06
N GLY A 141 -15.17 15.97 1.32
CA GLY A 141 -16.18 16.97 1.68
C GLY A 141 -15.80 17.78 2.91
N ASP A 142 -14.59 18.36 2.91
CA ASP A 142 -14.05 19.17 4.00
C ASP A 142 -14.12 18.45 5.35
N GLY A 143 -13.71 17.18 5.38
CA GLY A 143 -13.65 16.36 6.59
C GLY A 143 -14.98 15.71 7.00
N ARG A 144 -16.07 15.92 6.25
CA ARG A 144 -17.38 15.32 6.56
C ARG A 144 -17.35 13.79 6.52
N LEU A 145 -16.56 13.24 5.60
CA LEU A 145 -16.32 11.82 5.47
C LEU A 145 -14.81 11.59 5.41
N SER A 146 -14.25 10.90 6.39
CA SER A 146 -12.81 10.66 6.48
C SER A 146 -12.53 9.28 7.05
N GLY A 147 -11.34 8.76 6.79
CA GLY A 147 -11.02 7.41 7.23
C GLY A 147 -9.73 6.86 6.66
N LEU A 148 -9.55 5.57 6.83
CA LEU A 148 -8.37 4.82 6.38
C LEU A 148 -8.78 3.67 5.48
N ILE A 149 -8.05 3.50 4.39
CA ILE A 149 -7.99 2.23 3.67
C ILE A 149 -6.96 1.37 4.40
N LEU A 150 -7.34 0.14 4.72
CA LEU A 150 -6.53 -0.82 5.45
C LEU A 150 -6.13 -1.92 4.47
N LEU A 151 -4.83 -2.04 4.19
CA LEU A 151 -4.26 -3.15 3.42
C LEU A 151 -3.41 -4.00 4.36
N GLY A 152 -3.65 -5.30 4.39
CA GLY A 152 -2.97 -6.22 5.30
C GLY A 152 -2.51 -7.49 4.58
N GLN A 153 -1.34 -7.97 4.97
CA GLN A 153 -0.77 -9.24 4.50
C GLN A 153 -0.36 -10.10 5.68
N GLU A 154 -0.55 -11.41 5.55
CA GLU A 154 -0.18 -12.40 6.56
C GLU A 154 1.31 -12.77 6.47
N ASP A 155 1.95 -12.46 5.34
CA ASP A 155 3.39 -12.61 5.15
C ASP A 155 4.17 -11.34 5.53
N SER A 156 5.40 -11.53 6.01
CA SER A 156 6.36 -10.44 6.22
C SER A 156 6.99 -10.06 4.90
N LEU A 157 6.62 -8.89 4.36
CA LEU A 157 7.14 -8.39 3.09
C LEU A 157 8.10 -7.23 3.30
N PRO A 158 9.15 -7.12 2.47
CA PRO A 158 10.00 -5.93 2.45
C PRO A 158 9.14 -4.72 2.06
N LEU A 159 9.20 -3.68 2.88
CA LEU A 159 8.46 -2.44 2.63
C LEU A 159 9.27 -1.57 1.67
N ASP A 160 8.69 -1.27 0.51
CA ASP A 160 9.19 -0.20 -0.33
C ASP A 160 9.00 1.14 0.39
N GLY A 161 10.06 1.95 0.47
CA GLY A 161 10.14 3.18 1.26
C GLY A 161 9.24 4.33 0.78
N ASP A 162 9.79 5.53 0.66
CA ASP A 162 9.02 6.77 0.41
C ASP A 162 8.16 6.73 -0.87
N HIS A 163 8.59 5.99 -1.90
CA HIS A 163 7.86 5.90 -3.16
C HIS A 163 6.57 5.06 -3.04
N GLY A 164 6.60 3.97 -2.25
CA GLY A 164 5.41 3.16 -1.97
C GLY A 164 4.34 3.96 -1.22
N GLN A 165 4.76 4.79 -0.27
CA GLN A 165 3.87 5.68 0.47
C GLN A 165 3.20 6.73 -0.43
N ALA A 166 3.92 7.31 -1.38
CA ALA A 166 3.37 8.29 -2.32
C ALA A 166 2.28 7.66 -3.21
N LEU A 167 2.56 6.48 -3.74
CA LEU A 167 1.63 5.72 -4.57
C LEU A 167 0.36 5.30 -3.82
N LEU A 168 0.50 4.82 -2.58
CA LEU A 168 -0.65 4.51 -1.73
C LEU A 168 -1.40 5.78 -1.31
N GLY A 169 -0.71 6.89 -1.08
CA GLY A 169 -1.33 8.19 -0.77
C GLY A 169 -2.25 8.65 -1.91
N PHE A 170 -1.81 8.46 -3.15
CA PHE A 170 -2.61 8.73 -4.35
C PHE A 170 -3.91 7.90 -4.39
N LEU A 171 -3.91 6.64 -3.93
CA LEU A 171 -5.14 5.85 -3.80
C LEU A 171 -6.13 6.49 -2.81
N GLY A 172 -5.63 6.98 -1.66
CA GLY A 172 -6.44 7.67 -0.65
C GLY A 172 -7.06 8.96 -1.19
N GLU A 173 -6.27 9.78 -1.89
CA GLU A 173 -6.74 11.00 -2.55
C GLU A 173 -7.79 10.71 -3.63
N THR A 174 -7.55 9.68 -4.45
CA THR A 174 -8.48 9.25 -5.50
C THR A 174 -9.82 8.82 -4.91
N LEU A 175 -9.80 8.05 -3.80
CA LEU A 175 -11.02 7.69 -3.09
C LEU A 175 -11.77 8.92 -2.57
N GLY A 176 -11.07 9.86 -1.94
CA GLY A 176 -11.65 11.12 -1.48
C GLY A 176 -12.38 11.89 -2.60
N ALA A 177 -11.73 12.02 -3.76
CA ALA A 177 -12.30 12.67 -4.94
C ALA A 177 -13.54 11.92 -5.49
N MET A 178 -13.48 10.58 -5.55
CA MET A 178 -14.58 9.74 -6.03
C MET A 178 -15.80 9.78 -5.11
N LEU A 179 -15.57 9.80 -3.79
CA LEU A 179 -16.64 10.00 -2.82
C LEU A 179 -17.32 11.36 -3.00
N MET A 180 -16.55 12.42 -3.25
CA MET A 180 -17.09 13.74 -3.57
C MET A 180 -17.92 13.76 -4.86
N ARG A 181 -17.48 13.04 -5.89
CA ARG A 181 -18.25 12.87 -7.14
C ARG A 181 -19.60 12.21 -6.89
N CYS A 182 -19.60 11.06 -6.22
CA CYS A 182 -20.81 10.28 -5.98
C CYS A 182 -21.80 10.97 -5.02
N THR A 183 -21.30 11.80 -4.09
CA THR A 183 -22.14 12.53 -3.14
C THR A 183 -22.72 13.84 -3.70
N LYS A 184 -22.04 14.49 -4.67
CA LYS A 184 -22.55 15.69 -5.36
C LYS A 184 -23.61 15.42 -6.44
N ASN A 185 -23.58 14.25 -7.07
CA ASN A 185 -24.54 13.87 -8.12
C ASN A 185 -25.91 13.41 -7.57
N ARG A 186 -26.25 13.79 -6.34
CA ARG A 186 -27.48 13.38 -5.64
C ARG A 186 -28.11 14.58 -4.97
#